data_AF-A0A8H3WZM4-F1
#
_entry.id   AF-A0A8H3WZM4-F1
#
_cell.length_a   1.000
_cell.length_b   1.000
_cell.length_c   1.000
_cell.angle_alpha   90.00
_cell.angle_beta   90.00
_cell.angle_gamma   90.00
#
_symmetry.space_group_name_H-M   'P 1'
#
loop_
_entity.id
_entity.type
_entity.pdbx_description
1 polymer ?
#
loop_
_entity_poly.entity_id
_entity_poly.type
_entity_poly.pdbx_seq_one_letter_code
_entity_poly.pdbx_strand_id
1 'polypeptide(L)'
;MSDGTYSVAGLMNLEKQLLGSHVQLDVLETLYEVQVEGRHRVAAKVTNCGYKPIQPALSFDRHLAYGKRLDIPSRSDVHFEPCDTKTVTLVDIGEKKYISGGNDLACGVVDHSKLDSFGKAIIDKGFHTIHKTINLYHSIDRAAYADIYGPTVGDRLRLVLRKGMGQSTSVTDTEVLDLVITNAVIVDWSGINKADIGVKSGHIAGIGKAGNPDVMDGVTPNMVVGATTEALASTFDCHIHFICPQIIPEALSSGITTLISGDAIQMNFGFIIKGNAYDPEALREQIKAGVVGFVEQTITALKNRTIHAYHSESTGGPYVFRVCGGPNVIPSLTNPTRPYTANTLEEHVDMLMVCHYLDRNILEDIAFAESHIIA
;
A
#
# COMPACT_ATOMS: atom_id res chain seq x y z
N MET A 1 -22.38 10.42 7.66
CA MET A 1 -21.72 10.04 8.93
C MET A 1 -21.60 11.24 9.88
N SER A 2 -21.03 12.36 9.44
CA SER A 2 -20.88 13.57 10.25
C SER A 2 -22.20 14.22 10.66
N ASP A 3 -23.20 14.09 9.79
CA ASP A 3 -24.57 14.61 9.88
C ASP A 3 -25.50 13.76 10.76
N GLY A 4 -25.14 12.51 11.05
CA GLY A 4 -25.91 11.58 11.89
C GLY A 4 -27.27 11.15 11.31
N THR A 5 -27.58 11.52 10.08
CA THR A 5 -28.90 11.29 9.45
C THR A 5 -29.09 9.85 8.98
N TYR A 6 -28.01 9.21 8.53
CA TYR A 6 -28.05 7.89 7.91
C TYR A 6 -27.40 6.84 8.81
N SER A 7 -28.05 5.68 8.93
CA SER A 7 -27.44 4.47 9.49
C SER A 7 -26.38 3.92 8.53
N VAL A 8 -25.54 2.99 9.01
CA VAL A 8 -24.55 2.29 8.17
C VAL A 8 -25.22 1.67 6.94
N ALA A 9 -26.34 0.96 7.12
CA ALA A 9 -27.11 0.38 6.01
C ALA A 9 -27.67 1.44 5.05
N GLY A 10 -28.03 2.63 5.57
CA GLY A 10 -28.48 3.76 4.75
C GLY A 10 -27.36 4.32 3.87
N LEU A 11 -26.13 4.42 4.41
CA LEU A 11 -24.95 4.87 3.67
C LEU A 11 -24.53 3.88 2.59
N MET A 12 -24.52 2.58 2.90
CA MET A 12 -24.22 1.52 1.92
C MET A 12 -25.14 1.54 0.69
N ASN A 13 -26.39 2.00 0.86
CA ASN A 13 -27.34 2.15 -0.26
C ASN A 13 -27.18 3.49 -0.99
N LEU A 14 -26.92 4.57 -0.26
CA LEU A 14 -26.70 5.90 -0.81
C LEU A 14 -25.44 5.94 -1.70
N GLU A 15 -24.38 5.26 -1.27
CA GLU A 15 -23.08 5.23 -1.97
C GLU A 15 -23.19 4.67 -3.39
N LYS A 16 -24.07 3.68 -3.61
CA LYS A 16 -24.35 3.08 -4.93
C LYS A 16 -24.96 4.05 -5.94
N GLN A 17 -25.44 5.20 -5.47
CA GLN A 17 -26.12 6.22 -6.30
C GLN A 17 -25.24 7.46 -6.52
N LEU A 18 -24.05 7.54 -5.92
CA LEU A 18 -23.24 8.77 -5.93
C LEU A 18 -22.57 9.06 -7.27
N LEU A 19 -21.91 8.06 -7.87
CA LEU A 19 -20.99 8.29 -8.99
C LEU A 19 -21.56 7.90 -10.36
N GLY A 20 -22.48 6.93 -10.43
CA GLY A 20 -23.17 6.55 -11.68
C GLY A 20 -22.21 6.40 -12.88
N SER A 21 -22.54 7.01 -14.01
CA SER A 21 -21.72 7.05 -15.23
C SER A 21 -20.73 8.23 -15.29
N HIS A 22 -20.50 8.93 -14.20
CA HIS A 22 -19.59 10.09 -14.15
C HIS A 22 -18.12 9.69 -13.94
N VAL A 23 -17.82 8.39 -14.02
CA VAL A 23 -16.48 7.81 -13.88
C VAL A 23 -15.99 7.25 -15.21
N GLN A 24 -14.68 7.12 -15.36
CA GLN A 24 -14.10 6.40 -16.50
C GLN A 24 -14.56 4.94 -16.50
N LEU A 25 -14.64 4.32 -17.69
CA LEU A 25 -15.16 2.96 -17.85
C LEU A 25 -14.42 1.94 -16.96
N ASP A 26 -13.10 2.05 -16.88
CA ASP A 26 -12.24 1.14 -16.11
C ASP A 26 -12.52 1.20 -14.59
N VAL A 27 -13.08 2.30 -14.09
CA VAL A 27 -13.46 2.43 -12.67
C VAL A 27 -14.58 1.46 -12.33
N LEU A 28 -15.50 1.18 -13.27
CA LEU A 28 -16.58 0.23 -13.05
C LEU A 28 -16.09 -1.22 -12.92
N GLU A 29 -14.94 -1.53 -13.50
CA GLU A 29 -14.33 -2.87 -13.45
C GLU A 29 -13.34 -3.04 -12.30
N THR A 30 -12.72 -1.94 -11.84
CA THR A 30 -11.66 -1.96 -10.82
C THR A 30 -12.14 -1.59 -9.42
N LEU A 31 -13.19 -0.78 -9.30
CA LEU A 31 -13.71 -0.32 -8.01
C LEU A 31 -14.77 -1.29 -7.47
N TYR A 32 -14.33 -2.28 -6.70
CA TYR A 32 -15.21 -3.27 -6.07
C TYR A 32 -15.94 -2.75 -4.82
N GLU A 33 -15.21 -2.05 -3.94
CA GLU A 33 -15.73 -1.55 -2.67
C GLU A 33 -14.98 -0.28 -2.25
N VAL A 34 -15.67 0.61 -1.55
CA VAL A 34 -15.08 1.75 -0.84
C VAL A 34 -15.38 1.58 0.65
N GLN A 35 -14.33 1.39 1.45
CA GLN A 35 -14.45 1.26 2.90
C GLN A 35 -13.96 2.53 3.59
N VAL A 36 -14.81 3.09 4.46
CA VAL A 36 -14.48 4.26 5.27
C VAL A 36 -14.96 4.04 6.69
N GLU A 37 -14.05 4.14 7.65
CA GLU A 37 -14.40 4.12 9.07
C GLU A 37 -14.76 5.52 9.56
N GLY A 38 -15.92 5.66 10.20
CA GLY A 38 -16.32 6.87 10.90
C GLY A 38 -16.89 6.56 12.27
N ARG A 39 -16.82 7.53 13.18
CA ARG A 39 -17.38 7.37 14.52
C ARG A 39 -18.89 7.57 14.47
N HIS A 40 -19.63 6.61 15.01
CA HIS A 40 -21.09 6.67 15.06
C HIS A 40 -21.55 7.82 15.97
N ARG A 41 -22.38 8.71 15.43
CA ARG A 41 -22.94 9.88 16.13
C ARG A 41 -24.43 9.71 16.33
N VAL A 42 -24.93 10.11 17.50
CA VAL A 42 -26.34 10.01 17.86
C VAL A 42 -26.79 11.29 18.53
N ALA A 43 -27.95 11.83 18.13
CA ALA A 43 -28.57 12.96 18.81
C ALA A 43 -29.43 12.48 19.99
N ALA A 44 -29.23 13.07 21.17
CA ALA A 44 -30.04 12.82 22.37
C ALA A 44 -30.68 14.13 22.85
N LYS A 45 -31.99 14.10 23.11
CA LYS A 45 -32.70 15.23 23.72
C LYS A 45 -32.59 15.12 25.24
N VAL A 46 -32.01 16.14 25.87
CA VAL A 46 -31.72 16.19 27.30
C VAL A 46 -32.50 17.33 27.94
N THR A 47 -33.27 17.03 28.98
CA THR A 47 -34.05 18.00 29.75
C THR A 47 -33.52 18.08 31.18
N ASN A 48 -33.32 19.29 31.70
CA ASN A 48 -32.98 19.50 33.10
C ASN A 48 -34.25 19.60 33.95
N CYS A 49 -34.52 18.60 34.78
CA CYS A 49 -35.69 18.54 35.66
C CYS A 49 -35.42 19.09 37.08
N GLY A 50 -34.22 19.59 37.35
CA GLY A 50 -33.82 20.09 38.66
C GLY A 50 -33.60 21.61 38.71
N TYR A 51 -33.51 22.15 39.92
CA TYR A 51 -33.18 23.56 40.18
C TYR A 51 -31.68 23.88 39.95
N LYS A 52 -30.82 22.84 39.87
CA LYS A 52 -29.41 22.92 39.51
C LYS A 52 -29.08 21.80 38.51
N PRO A 53 -28.16 22.00 37.55
CA PRO A 53 -27.80 21.00 36.54
C PRO A 53 -26.88 19.91 37.11
N ILE A 54 -27.37 19.12 38.05
CA ILE A 54 -26.66 17.97 38.63
C ILE A 54 -27.09 16.70 37.86
N GLN A 55 -26.16 15.82 37.52
CA GLN A 55 -26.39 14.67 36.62
C GLN A 55 -27.64 13.79 36.92
N PRO A 56 -28.06 13.55 38.19
CA PRO A 56 -29.28 12.81 38.47
C PRO A 56 -30.55 13.50 37.96
N ALA A 57 -30.57 14.84 37.95
CA ALA A 57 -31.71 15.66 37.55
C ALA A 57 -31.86 15.83 36.02
N LEU A 58 -30.88 15.38 35.23
CA LEU A 58 -30.98 15.36 33.77
C LEU A 58 -31.80 14.14 33.30
N SER A 59 -32.85 14.39 32.53
CA SER A 59 -33.71 13.38 31.93
C SER A 59 -33.40 13.23 30.45
N PHE A 60 -32.98 12.04 30.03
CA PHE A 60 -32.69 11.66 28.65
C PHE A 60 -32.66 10.12 28.53
N ASP A 61 -32.55 9.61 27.31
CA ASP A 61 -32.40 8.16 27.10
C ASP A 61 -30.99 7.73 27.50
N ARG A 62 -30.88 7.16 28.70
CA ARG A 62 -29.59 6.72 29.25
C ARG A 62 -29.06 5.46 28.56
N HIS A 63 -29.92 4.64 27.96
CA HIS A 63 -29.49 3.47 27.18
C HIS A 63 -28.82 3.94 25.89
N LEU A 64 -29.38 4.96 25.24
CA LEU A 64 -28.79 5.60 24.07
C LEU A 64 -27.41 6.23 24.37
N ALA A 65 -27.23 6.75 25.58
CA ALA A 65 -25.98 7.38 26.02
C ALA A 65 -24.94 6.40 26.57
N TYR A 66 -25.27 5.12 26.75
CA TYR A 66 -24.36 4.11 27.30
C TYR A 66 -23.13 3.93 26.39
N GLY A 67 -21.93 4.11 26.95
CA GLY A 67 -20.68 4.02 26.19
C GLY A 67 -20.41 5.22 25.26
N LYS A 68 -21.09 6.35 25.45
CA LYS A 68 -20.92 7.55 24.62
C LYS A 68 -20.49 8.76 25.43
N ARG A 69 -19.97 9.78 24.75
CA ARG A 69 -19.62 11.10 25.29
C ARG A 69 -20.15 12.21 24.39
N LEU A 70 -20.19 13.45 24.88
CA LEU A 70 -20.54 14.61 24.05
C LEU A 70 -19.54 14.76 22.89
N ASP A 71 -20.08 14.99 21.69
CA ASP A 71 -19.33 15.30 20.48
C ASP A 71 -19.18 16.82 20.35
N ILE A 72 -18.41 17.39 21.27
CA ILE A 72 -18.09 18.82 21.35
C ILE A 72 -16.56 18.99 21.39
N PRO A 73 -16.03 20.17 21.04
CA PRO A 73 -14.60 20.45 21.16
C PRO A 73 -14.08 20.13 22.57
N SER A 74 -12.87 19.55 22.65
CA SER A 74 -12.25 19.24 23.94
C SER A 74 -12.19 20.48 24.85
N ARG A 75 -12.52 20.29 26.14
CA ARG A 75 -12.60 21.35 27.17
C ARG A 75 -13.80 22.32 27.06
N SER A 76 -14.75 22.06 26.17
CA SER A 76 -16.06 22.73 26.19
C SER A 76 -17.08 21.92 27.00
N ASP A 77 -18.16 22.58 27.41
CA ASP A 77 -19.29 21.97 28.13
C ASP A 77 -20.63 22.40 27.52
N VAL A 78 -21.68 21.66 27.87
CA VAL A 78 -23.06 22.02 27.51
C VAL A 78 -23.79 22.40 28.79
N HIS A 79 -24.13 23.67 28.91
CA HIS A 79 -24.87 24.19 30.06
C HIS A 79 -26.39 23.97 29.89
N PHE A 80 -27.08 23.61 30.98
CA PHE A 80 -28.53 23.45 31.04
C PHE A 80 -29.11 24.29 32.18
N GLU A 81 -29.95 25.27 31.85
CA GLU A 81 -30.70 26.03 32.86
C GLU A 81 -31.83 25.16 33.47
N PRO A 82 -32.41 25.53 34.63
CA PRO A 82 -33.58 24.83 35.17
C PRO A 82 -34.73 24.78 34.15
N CYS A 83 -35.32 23.61 33.94
CA CYS A 83 -36.36 23.33 32.94
C CYS A 83 -35.92 23.44 31.46
N ASP A 84 -34.64 23.68 31.19
CA ASP A 84 -34.11 23.77 29.83
C ASP A 84 -34.06 22.41 29.14
N THR A 85 -34.25 22.40 27.82
CA THR A 85 -34.19 21.20 26.99
C THR A 85 -33.36 21.47 25.75
N LYS A 86 -32.24 20.75 25.61
CA LYS A 86 -31.34 20.85 24.45
C LYS A 86 -31.15 19.49 23.80
N THR A 87 -30.96 19.50 22.48
CA THR A 87 -30.48 18.32 21.75
C THR A 87 -28.96 18.37 21.72
N VAL A 88 -28.32 17.29 22.18
CA VAL A 88 -26.86 17.15 22.17
C VAL A 88 -26.45 16.00 21.27
N THR A 89 -25.30 16.13 20.63
CA THR A 89 -24.71 15.05 19.83
C THR A 89 -23.78 14.23 20.72
N LEU A 90 -23.93 12.91 20.65
CA LEU A 90 -23.12 11.92 21.35
C LEU A 90 -22.32 11.12 20.35
N VAL A 91 -21.08 10.78 20.72
CA VAL A 91 -20.18 9.92 19.95
C VAL A 91 -19.64 8.82 20.85
N ASP A 92 -19.34 7.66 20.28
CA ASP A 92 -18.74 6.55 21.03
C ASP A 92 -17.42 6.96 21.68
N ILE A 93 -17.18 6.42 22.89
CA ILE A 93 -15.85 6.49 23.49
C ILE A 93 -14.86 5.66 22.65
N GLY A 94 -13.63 6.15 22.53
CA GLY A 94 -12.62 5.54 21.68
C GLY A 94 -11.97 4.30 22.29
N GLU A 95 -11.21 3.58 21.45
CA GLU A 95 -10.21 2.58 21.84
C GLU A 95 -10.77 1.42 22.69
N LYS A 96 -10.31 1.29 23.94
CA LYS A 96 -10.63 0.19 24.86
C LYS A 96 -12.09 0.14 25.29
N LYS A 97 -12.88 1.17 24.97
CA LYS A 97 -14.28 1.32 25.35
C LYS A 97 -14.51 0.96 26.83
N TYR A 98 -13.75 1.57 27.72
CA TYR A 98 -13.79 1.30 29.16
C TYR A 98 -14.33 2.53 29.91
N ILE A 99 -15.44 2.34 30.63
CA ILE A 99 -16.03 3.37 31.47
C ILE A 99 -15.45 3.25 32.88
N SER A 100 -15.05 4.37 33.49
CA SER A 100 -14.62 4.41 34.90
C SER A 100 -15.01 5.74 35.55
N GLY A 101 -15.21 5.71 36.87
CA GLY A 101 -15.51 6.91 37.67
C GLY A 101 -16.94 7.43 37.52
N GLY A 102 -17.12 8.74 37.77
CA GLY A 102 -18.44 9.38 37.80
C GLY A 102 -19.29 8.88 38.98
N ASN A 103 -20.54 8.53 38.70
CA ASN A 103 -21.48 7.99 39.71
C ASN A 103 -21.46 6.46 39.81
N ASP A 104 -20.46 5.82 39.19
CA ASP A 104 -20.28 4.36 39.20
C ASP A 104 -21.55 3.60 38.75
N LEU A 105 -22.15 4.08 37.66
CA LEU A 105 -23.35 3.47 37.07
C LEU A 105 -23.01 2.34 36.09
N ALA A 106 -21.87 2.43 35.42
CA ALA A 106 -21.53 1.63 34.24
C ALA A 106 -20.04 1.24 34.18
N CYS A 107 -19.34 1.16 35.32
CA CYS A 107 -17.90 0.91 35.35
C CYS A 107 -17.54 -0.43 34.70
N GLY A 108 -16.52 -0.43 33.83
CA GLY A 108 -16.05 -1.59 33.09
C GLY A 108 -16.04 -1.40 31.57
N VAL A 109 -15.72 -2.48 30.85
CA VAL A 109 -15.78 -2.52 29.38
C VAL A 109 -17.24 -2.36 28.93
N VAL A 110 -17.48 -1.48 27.96
CA VAL A 110 -18.79 -1.24 27.34
C VAL A 110 -19.27 -2.54 26.71
N ASP A 111 -20.36 -3.05 27.25
CA ASP A 111 -20.97 -4.31 26.85
C ASP A 111 -22.48 -4.13 26.83
N HIS A 112 -23.06 -4.15 25.63
CA HIS A 112 -24.50 -3.95 25.45
C HIS A 112 -25.35 -5.08 26.05
N SER A 113 -24.77 -6.25 26.34
CA SER A 113 -25.48 -7.31 27.08
C SER A 113 -25.76 -6.94 28.54
N LYS A 114 -25.05 -5.94 29.09
CA LYS A 114 -25.22 -5.49 30.48
C LYS A 114 -26.21 -4.33 30.63
N LEU A 115 -26.88 -3.91 29.55
CA LEU A 115 -27.82 -2.80 29.58
C LEU A 115 -28.93 -2.98 30.63
N ASP A 116 -29.41 -4.21 30.86
CA ASP A 116 -30.43 -4.48 31.88
C ASP A 116 -29.92 -4.23 33.31
N SER A 117 -28.67 -4.61 33.58
CA SER A 117 -28.03 -4.35 34.89
C SER A 117 -27.75 -2.87 35.11
N PHE A 118 -27.38 -2.17 34.03
CA PHE A 118 -27.20 -0.72 34.01
C PHE A 118 -28.53 0.01 34.24
N GLY A 119 -29.62 -0.44 33.61
CA GLY A 119 -30.97 0.07 33.82
C GLY A 119 -31.43 -0.03 35.28
N LYS A 120 -31.13 -1.15 35.94
CA LYS A 120 -31.40 -1.32 37.39
C LYS A 120 -30.59 -0.32 38.22
N ALA A 121 -29.29 -0.18 37.96
CA ALA A 121 -28.43 0.77 38.67
C ALA A 121 -28.89 2.24 38.51
N ILE A 122 -29.44 2.61 37.36
CA ILE A 122 -30.05 3.93 37.10
C ILE A 122 -31.24 4.15 38.04
N ILE A 123 -32.15 3.17 38.12
CA ILE A 123 -33.35 3.25 38.95
C ILE A 123 -32.97 3.27 40.44
N ASP A 124 -32.10 2.36 40.86
CA ASP A 124 -31.68 2.21 42.26
C ASP A 124 -30.97 3.47 42.80
N LYS A 125 -30.19 4.15 41.95
CA LYS A 125 -29.51 5.41 42.31
C LYS A 125 -30.33 6.67 41.99
N GLY A 126 -31.59 6.52 41.56
CA GLY A 126 -32.54 7.63 41.39
C GLY A 126 -32.28 8.55 40.18
N PHE A 127 -31.71 8.04 39.10
CA PHE A 127 -31.43 8.82 37.88
C PHE A 127 -32.64 8.85 36.93
N HIS A 128 -33.04 10.04 36.46
CA HIS A 128 -34.15 10.17 35.50
C HIS A 128 -33.81 9.57 34.11
N THR A 129 -34.73 8.79 33.53
CA THR A 129 -34.59 8.19 32.18
C THR A 129 -35.91 8.18 31.41
N ILE A 130 -35.84 8.27 30.08
CA ILE A 130 -36.97 8.07 29.15
C ILE A 130 -36.73 6.79 28.34
N HIS A 131 -37.59 5.79 28.46
CA HIS A 131 -37.50 4.55 27.67
C HIS A 131 -38.41 4.60 26.45
N LYS A 132 -37.86 4.32 25.26
CA LYS A 132 -38.64 3.98 24.07
C LYS A 132 -38.07 2.70 23.46
N THR A 133 -38.73 1.58 23.72
CA THR A 133 -38.25 0.25 23.27
C THR A 133 -38.72 -0.01 21.84
N ILE A 134 -37.78 -0.20 20.90
CA ILE A 134 -38.05 -0.80 19.58
C ILE A 134 -37.00 -1.89 19.39
N ASN A 135 -37.42 -3.15 19.44
CA ASN A 135 -36.57 -4.30 19.11
C ASN A 135 -36.71 -4.61 17.62
N LEU A 136 -35.64 -4.42 16.86
CA LEU A 136 -35.51 -4.89 15.48
C LEU A 136 -34.44 -5.98 15.45
N TYR A 137 -34.87 -7.23 15.35
CA TYR A 137 -33.98 -8.32 14.96
C TYR A 137 -33.87 -8.31 13.44
N HIS A 138 -32.64 -8.39 12.91
CA HIS A 138 -32.37 -8.65 11.50
C HIS A 138 -31.57 -9.95 11.41
N SER A 139 -32.00 -10.80 10.48
CA SER A 139 -31.27 -12.00 10.10
C SER A 139 -30.48 -11.69 8.83
N ILE A 140 -29.26 -12.21 8.74
CA ILE A 140 -28.41 -12.13 7.56
C ILE A 140 -28.25 -13.53 6.99
N ASP A 141 -28.27 -13.62 5.67
CA ASP A 141 -28.00 -14.88 4.97
C ASP A 141 -26.53 -15.31 5.18
N ARG A 142 -26.30 -16.63 5.23
CA ARG A 142 -24.99 -17.20 5.55
C ARG A 142 -23.95 -16.93 4.47
N ALA A 143 -24.34 -16.85 3.20
CA ALA A 143 -23.43 -16.49 2.11
C ALA A 143 -23.07 -15.00 2.17
N ALA A 144 -24.03 -14.14 2.45
CA ALA A 144 -23.78 -12.71 2.66
C ALA A 144 -22.89 -12.44 3.88
N TYR A 145 -23.03 -13.22 4.96
CA TYR A 145 -22.11 -13.17 6.10
C TYR A 145 -20.70 -13.59 5.71
N ALA A 146 -20.55 -14.68 4.96
CA ALA A 146 -19.25 -15.20 4.52
C ALA A 146 -18.51 -14.24 3.58
N ASP A 147 -19.23 -13.50 2.75
CA ASP A 147 -18.70 -12.51 1.82
C ASP A 147 -18.20 -11.24 2.54
N ILE A 148 -18.89 -10.83 3.61
CA ILE A 148 -18.61 -9.58 4.34
C ILE A 148 -17.59 -9.80 5.49
N TYR A 149 -17.71 -10.90 6.24
CA TYR A 149 -16.94 -11.15 7.47
C TYR A 149 -16.03 -12.37 7.40
N GLY A 150 -16.05 -13.08 6.28
CA GLY A 150 -15.45 -14.39 6.17
C GLY A 150 -16.34 -15.51 6.71
N PRO A 151 -16.00 -16.77 6.37
CA PRO A 151 -16.78 -17.94 6.71
C PRO A 151 -16.88 -18.17 8.21
N THR A 152 -18.00 -18.75 8.65
CA THR A 152 -18.28 -19.04 10.05
C THR A 152 -18.31 -20.55 10.33
N VAL A 153 -18.65 -20.92 11.56
CA VAL A 153 -18.63 -22.31 12.05
C VAL A 153 -19.47 -23.22 11.14
N GLY A 154 -18.82 -24.14 10.42
CA GLY A 154 -19.46 -25.13 9.53
C GLY A 154 -19.34 -24.83 8.04
N ASP A 155 -18.79 -23.67 7.64
CA ASP A 155 -18.48 -23.37 6.24
C ASP A 155 -17.18 -24.07 5.81
N ARG A 156 -17.09 -24.49 4.54
CA ARG A 156 -15.96 -25.25 3.98
C ARG A 156 -15.15 -24.38 3.02
N LEU A 157 -13.94 -24.00 3.43
CA LEU A 157 -12.98 -23.26 2.60
C LEU A 157 -11.94 -24.18 1.97
N ARG A 158 -11.51 -23.87 0.74
CA ARG A 158 -10.34 -24.50 0.10
C ARG A 158 -9.07 -23.69 0.36
N LEU A 159 -8.68 -23.58 1.63
CA LEU A 159 -7.38 -23.03 2.06
C LEU A 159 -6.44 -24.17 2.43
N VAL A 160 -5.33 -24.29 1.70
CA VAL A 160 -4.44 -25.45 1.76
C VAL A 160 -3.28 -25.24 2.74
N LEU A 161 -2.73 -24.03 2.87
CA LEU A 161 -1.61 -23.74 3.78
C LEU A 161 -2.08 -23.53 5.23
N ARG A 162 -2.46 -24.64 5.88
CA ARG A 162 -2.75 -24.69 7.31
C ARG A 162 -1.92 -25.80 7.95
N LYS A 163 -1.63 -25.64 9.25
CA LYS A 163 -0.86 -26.59 10.06
C LYS A 163 -1.33 -28.04 9.83
N GLY A 164 -0.44 -28.91 9.33
CA GLY A 164 -0.70 -30.33 9.10
C GLY A 164 -1.46 -30.64 7.80
N MET A 165 -1.80 -29.62 7.01
CA MET A 165 -2.32 -29.73 5.65
C MET A 165 -1.19 -29.34 4.68
N GLY A 166 -1.34 -28.27 3.89
CA GLY A 166 -0.29 -27.74 3.01
C GLY A 166 0.88 -27.06 3.72
N GLN A 167 0.80 -26.84 5.04
CA GLN A 167 1.92 -26.42 5.86
C GLN A 167 2.43 -27.63 6.65
N SER A 168 3.66 -28.05 6.37
CA SER A 168 4.30 -29.19 7.03
C SER A 168 4.57 -28.87 8.51
N THR A 169 4.45 -29.90 9.35
CA THR A 169 4.65 -29.83 10.81
C THR A 169 5.80 -30.70 11.30
N SER A 170 6.42 -31.46 10.40
CA SER A 170 7.42 -32.49 10.65
C SER A 170 8.86 -32.03 10.36
N VAL A 171 9.01 -30.79 9.86
CA VAL A 171 10.26 -30.25 9.30
C VAL A 171 10.73 -29.02 10.07
N THR A 172 12.04 -28.81 10.11
CA THR A 172 12.66 -27.68 10.83
C THR A 172 12.76 -26.43 9.95
N ASP A 173 13.04 -25.30 10.57
CA ASP A 173 13.27 -24.01 9.91
C ASP A 173 14.35 -24.08 8.82
N THR A 174 15.33 -24.97 8.94
CA THR A 174 16.38 -25.20 7.92
C THR A 174 15.85 -25.82 6.62
N GLU A 175 14.73 -26.55 6.66
CA GLU A 175 14.21 -27.34 5.54
C GLU A 175 13.04 -26.66 4.82
N VAL A 176 12.44 -25.64 5.44
CA VAL A 176 11.26 -24.93 4.94
C VAL A 176 11.65 -23.64 4.27
N LEU A 177 10.84 -23.17 3.32
CA LEU A 177 11.00 -21.87 2.70
C LEU A 177 10.84 -20.74 3.74
N ASP A 178 11.54 -19.63 3.54
CA ASP A 178 11.29 -18.40 4.30
C ASP A 178 10.07 -17.66 3.73
N LEU A 179 9.84 -17.80 2.42
CA LEU A 179 8.80 -17.12 1.67
C LEU A 179 8.35 -17.99 0.48
N VAL A 180 7.05 -18.06 0.19
CA VAL A 180 6.44 -18.80 -0.91
C VAL A 180 5.39 -17.97 -1.63
N ILE A 181 5.61 -17.71 -2.92
CA ILE A 181 4.64 -17.03 -3.79
C ILE A 181 3.75 -18.10 -4.39
N THR A 182 2.54 -18.28 -3.86
CA THR A 182 1.65 -19.33 -4.36
C THR A 182 0.93 -18.89 -5.64
N ASN A 183 0.79 -19.81 -6.59
CA ASN A 183 0.04 -19.62 -7.83
C ASN A 183 0.48 -18.41 -8.66
N ALA A 184 1.78 -18.10 -8.67
CA ALA A 184 2.33 -17.01 -9.46
C ALA A 184 2.16 -17.29 -10.96
N VAL A 185 1.79 -16.24 -11.71
CA VAL A 185 1.99 -16.20 -13.16
C VAL A 185 3.36 -15.55 -13.36
N ILE A 186 4.34 -16.37 -13.72
CA ILE A 186 5.73 -15.94 -13.91
C ILE A 186 5.86 -15.53 -15.37
N VAL A 187 6.18 -14.25 -15.58
CA VAL A 187 6.51 -13.70 -16.90
C VAL A 187 7.99 -13.37 -16.87
N ASP A 188 8.78 -14.17 -17.57
CA ASP A 188 10.23 -14.03 -17.66
C ASP A 188 10.69 -14.24 -19.11
N TRP A 189 11.93 -13.86 -19.45
CA TRP A 189 12.51 -14.11 -20.78
C TRP A 189 12.50 -15.60 -21.16
N SER A 190 12.51 -16.49 -20.16
CA SER A 190 12.42 -17.94 -20.35
C SER A 190 11.01 -18.45 -20.71
N GLY A 191 9.97 -17.61 -20.58
CA GLY A 191 8.59 -17.91 -20.94
C GLY A 191 7.56 -17.47 -19.91
N ILE A 192 6.29 -17.78 -20.22
CA ILE A 192 5.15 -17.52 -19.33
C ILE A 192 4.74 -18.84 -18.68
N ASN A 193 4.89 -18.94 -17.36
CA ASN A 193 4.65 -20.16 -16.61
C ASN A 193 3.71 -19.92 -15.42
N LYS A 194 2.98 -20.97 -15.01
CA LYS A 194 2.23 -20.99 -13.76
C LYS A 194 2.96 -21.88 -12.76
N ALA A 195 3.44 -21.31 -11.67
CA ALA A 195 4.15 -22.04 -10.64
C ALA A 195 4.08 -21.32 -9.30
N ASP A 196 4.45 -22.02 -8.24
CA ASP A 196 4.84 -21.43 -6.98
C ASP A 196 6.32 -21.03 -7.04
N ILE A 197 6.70 -19.95 -6.35
CA ILE A 197 8.11 -19.53 -6.22
C ILE A 197 8.50 -19.61 -4.75
N GLY A 198 9.49 -20.43 -4.43
CA GLY A 198 10.04 -20.55 -3.08
C GLY A 198 11.29 -19.70 -2.92
N VAL A 199 11.40 -19.01 -1.79
CA VAL A 199 12.57 -18.20 -1.40
C VAL A 199 13.14 -18.72 -0.07
N LYS A 200 14.46 -18.88 -0.03
CA LYS A 200 15.23 -19.26 1.16
C LYS A 200 16.50 -18.43 1.23
N SER A 201 16.78 -17.86 2.41
CA SER A 201 17.96 -17.03 2.68
C SER A 201 18.15 -15.92 1.65
N GLY A 202 17.04 -15.27 1.25
CA GLY A 202 17.02 -14.17 0.29
C GLY A 202 17.21 -14.55 -1.18
N HIS A 203 17.25 -15.85 -1.52
CA HIS A 203 17.44 -16.34 -2.89
C HIS A 203 16.25 -17.22 -3.33
N ILE A 204 16.00 -17.29 -4.64
CA ILE A 204 15.04 -18.24 -5.21
C ILE A 204 15.55 -19.65 -4.95
N ALA A 205 14.86 -20.38 -4.08
CA ALA A 205 15.17 -21.76 -3.71
C ALA A 205 14.58 -22.76 -4.69
N GLY A 206 13.47 -22.40 -5.35
CA GLY A 206 12.84 -23.24 -6.36
C GLY A 206 11.65 -22.55 -7.05
N ILE A 207 11.38 -22.98 -8.28
CA ILE A 207 10.18 -22.62 -9.05
C ILE A 207 9.48 -23.93 -9.42
N GLY A 208 8.24 -24.11 -9.01
CA GLY A 208 7.56 -25.39 -9.15
C GLY A 208 6.27 -25.49 -8.33
N LYS A 209 6.10 -26.59 -7.61
CA LYS A 209 4.94 -26.81 -6.73
C LYS A 209 5.41 -26.79 -5.28
N ALA A 210 5.00 -25.79 -4.53
CA ALA A 210 5.27 -25.69 -3.11
C ALA A 210 4.17 -26.37 -2.28
N GLY A 211 4.49 -26.75 -1.05
CA GLY A 211 3.50 -27.27 -0.11
C GLY A 211 4.09 -28.24 0.91
N ASN A 212 3.25 -29.15 1.41
CA ASN A 212 3.66 -30.14 2.39
C ASN A 212 3.85 -31.52 1.70
N PRO A 213 5.08 -32.05 1.65
CA PRO A 213 5.34 -33.36 1.03
C PRO A 213 4.67 -34.51 1.77
N ASP A 214 4.32 -34.36 3.04
CA ASP A 214 3.66 -35.41 3.83
C ASP A 214 2.24 -35.73 3.34
N VAL A 215 1.58 -34.76 2.68
CA VAL A 215 0.15 -34.87 2.31
C VAL A 215 -0.15 -34.40 0.88
N MET A 216 0.86 -33.99 0.10
CA MET A 216 0.69 -33.48 -1.26
C MET A 216 1.69 -34.13 -2.22
N ASP A 217 1.19 -34.76 -3.29
CA ASP A 217 2.05 -35.33 -4.33
C ASP A 217 2.78 -34.26 -5.13
N GLY A 218 4.01 -34.56 -5.55
CA GLY A 218 4.77 -33.72 -6.48
C GLY A 218 5.20 -32.35 -5.94
N VAL A 219 5.35 -32.20 -4.61
CA VAL A 219 6.03 -31.02 -4.04
C VAL A 219 7.48 -31.01 -4.53
N THR A 220 7.89 -29.93 -5.16
CA THR A 220 9.25 -29.77 -5.70
C THR A 220 10.26 -29.83 -4.56
N PRO A 221 11.41 -30.53 -4.72
CA PRO A 221 12.47 -30.51 -3.71
C PRO A 221 12.86 -29.08 -3.32
N ASN A 222 13.09 -28.84 -2.02
CA ASN A 222 13.37 -27.53 -1.43
C ASN A 222 12.22 -26.50 -1.51
N MET A 223 10.98 -26.92 -1.82
CA MET A 223 9.80 -26.05 -1.83
C MET A 223 8.78 -26.41 -0.74
N VAL A 224 9.28 -26.78 0.44
CA VAL A 224 8.43 -27.14 1.59
C VAL A 224 7.93 -25.89 2.30
N VAL A 225 6.63 -25.81 2.55
CA VAL A 225 6.01 -24.71 3.31
C VAL A 225 5.89 -25.11 4.78
N GLY A 226 6.49 -24.32 5.66
CA GLY A 226 6.56 -24.57 7.09
C GLY A 226 5.90 -23.48 7.93
N ALA A 227 6.04 -23.56 9.25
CA ALA A 227 5.49 -22.58 10.16
C ALA A 227 6.12 -21.17 10.06
N THR A 228 7.27 -21.06 9.41
CA THR A 228 8.04 -19.81 9.27
C THR A 228 8.03 -19.24 7.85
N THR A 229 7.15 -19.72 6.97
CA THR A 229 7.11 -19.34 5.54
C THR A 229 6.06 -18.24 5.28
N GLU A 230 6.49 -17.09 4.74
CA GLU A 230 5.65 -15.94 4.32
C GLU A 230 5.22 -16.02 2.84
N ALA A 231 4.46 -15.06 2.24
CA ALA A 231 4.08 -15.10 0.79
C ALA A 231 4.02 -13.71 0.05
N LEU A 232 4.92 -13.40 -0.93
CA LEU A 232 5.02 -12.07 -1.64
C LEU A 232 5.90 -12.07 -2.94
N ALA A 233 5.69 -11.13 -3.89
CA ALA A 233 6.43 -10.97 -5.17
C ALA A 233 7.48 -9.80 -5.23
N SER A 234 8.42 -9.81 -6.21
CA SER A 234 9.59 -8.88 -6.28
C SER A 234 10.03 -8.42 -7.70
N THR A 235 10.40 -7.14 -7.88
CA THR A 235 10.96 -6.53 -9.13
C THR A 235 12.37 -5.92 -8.88
N PHE A 236 13.21 -5.64 -9.90
CA PHE A 236 14.54 -5.00 -9.74
C PHE A 236 14.79 -3.82 -10.73
N ASP A 237 15.59 -2.84 -10.33
CA ASP A 237 16.06 -1.71 -11.15
C ASP A 237 17.58 -1.56 -11.02
N CYS A 238 18.28 -1.43 -12.15
CA CYS A 238 19.74 -1.41 -12.22
C CYS A 238 20.35 -0.08 -12.66
N HIS A 239 19.54 0.97 -12.87
CA HIS A 239 20.02 2.28 -13.32
C HIS A 239 19.46 3.41 -12.44
N ILE A 240 19.81 3.36 -11.15
CA ILE A 240 19.35 4.31 -10.14
C ILE A 240 20.40 5.39 -9.88
N HIS A 241 19.95 6.64 -9.70
CA HIS A 241 20.75 7.73 -9.14
C HIS A 241 20.24 8.06 -7.73
N PHE A 242 21.09 8.00 -6.71
CA PHE A 242 20.69 8.35 -5.34
C PHE A 242 20.71 9.86 -5.11
N ILE A 243 19.82 10.56 -5.81
CA ILE A 243 19.64 12.01 -5.70
C ILE A 243 19.09 12.37 -4.31
N CYS A 244 18.12 11.58 -3.83
CA CYS A 244 17.50 11.78 -2.53
C CYS A 244 16.99 10.45 -1.95
N PRO A 245 16.89 10.32 -0.62
CA PRO A 245 16.42 9.08 0.02
C PRO A 245 14.95 8.75 -0.29
N GLN A 246 14.15 9.72 -0.73
CA GLN A 246 12.74 9.54 -1.07
C GLN A 246 12.52 8.63 -2.30
N ILE A 247 13.54 8.44 -3.15
CA ILE A 247 13.45 7.51 -4.27
C ILE A 247 13.28 6.05 -3.83
N ILE A 248 13.76 5.71 -2.63
CA ILE A 248 13.72 4.35 -2.08
C ILE A 248 12.28 3.91 -1.74
N PRO A 249 11.50 4.66 -0.94
CA PRO A 249 10.11 4.29 -0.67
C PRO A 249 9.24 4.32 -1.93
N GLU A 250 9.55 5.16 -2.93
CA GLU A 250 8.83 5.20 -4.21
C GLU A 250 9.15 3.96 -5.08
N ALA A 251 10.40 3.52 -5.09
CA ALA A 251 10.78 2.28 -5.76
C ALA A 251 10.11 1.06 -5.09
N LEU A 252 10.10 1.02 -3.76
CA LEU A 252 9.44 -0.06 -3.00
C LEU A 252 7.92 -0.06 -3.21
N SER A 253 7.26 1.11 -3.21
CA SER A 253 5.81 1.21 -3.43
C SER A 253 5.39 0.78 -4.83
N SER A 254 6.26 0.97 -5.83
CA SER A 254 6.08 0.50 -7.21
C SER A 254 6.48 -0.96 -7.44
N GLY A 255 6.91 -1.67 -6.39
CA GLY A 255 7.25 -3.10 -6.43
C GLY A 255 8.71 -3.42 -6.74
N ILE A 256 9.58 -2.41 -6.87
CA ILE A 256 11.03 -2.59 -7.03
C ILE A 256 11.66 -2.90 -5.66
N THR A 257 12.30 -4.05 -5.58
CA THR A 257 12.87 -4.63 -4.35
C THR A 257 14.40 -4.66 -4.35
N THR A 258 15.02 -4.42 -5.51
CA THR A 258 16.48 -4.36 -5.67
C THR A 258 16.83 -3.14 -6.48
N LEU A 259 17.73 -2.31 -5.96
CA LEU A 259 18.24 -1.10 -6.62
C LEU A 259 19.74 -1.29 -6.83
N ILE A 260 20.24 -0.98 -8.02
CA ILE A 260 21.68 -0.94 -8.31
C ILE A 260 22.03 0.48 -8.79
N SER A 261 23.03 1.09 -8.14
CA SER A 261 23.46 2.47 -8.38
C SER A 261 24.98 2.61 -8.25
N GLY A 262 25.54 3.67 -8.83
CA GLY A 262 26.92 4.09 -8.62
C GLY A 262 27.14 5.03 -7.42
N ASP A 263 26.07 5.48 -6.75
CA ASP A 263 26.11 6.43 -5.63
C ASP A 263 26.00 5.72 -4.26
N ALA A 264 26.56 6.32 -3.20
CA ALA A 264 26.90 5.61 -1.96
C ALA A 264 25.85 5.72 -0.82
N ILE A 265 24.83 4.86 -0.76
CA ILE A 265 24.00 4.57 0.46
C ILE A 265 23.51 3.08 0.43
N GLN A 266 23.10 2.47 1.55
CA GLN A 266 22.96 1.02 1.84
C GLN A 266 21.60 0.32 1.53
N MET A 267 21.65 -0.75 0.72
CA MET A 267 20.81 -1.96 0.51
C MET A 267 21.66 -2.91 -0.38
N ASN A 268 21.23 -4.10 -0.83
CA ASN A 268 22.10 -5.03 -1.58
C ASN A 268 22.58 -4.43 -2.93
N PHE A 269 23.80 -3.88 -2.99
CA PHE A 269 24.36 -3.21 -4.17
C PHE A 269 25.45 -4.02 -4.86
N GLY A 270 25.41 -4.04 -6.19
CA GLY A 270 26.60 -4.19 -7.04
C GLY A 270 27.25 -2.83 -7.23
N PHE A 271 28.53 -2.70 -6.84
CA PHE A 271 29.27 -1.45 -6.99
C PHE A 271 29.79 -1.31 -8.44
N ILE A 272 29.38 -0.24 -9.13
CA ILE A 272 30.05 0.23 -10.35
C ILE A 272 30.67 1.59 -10.02
N ILE A 273 31.99 1.60 -9.95
CA ILE A 273 32.81 2.78 -9.60
C ILE A 273 32.88 3.79 -10.76
N LYS A 274 32.97 5.06 -10.40
CA LYS A 274 33.11 6.23 -11.30
C LYS A 274 34.38 6.12 -12.16
N GLY A 275 34.21 6.14 -13.49
CA GLY A 275 35.31 6.06 -14.48
C GLY A 275 36.02 7.38 -14.79
N ASN A 276 35.70 8.47 -14.08
CA ASN A 276 36.22 9.81 -14.38
C ASN A 276 37.31 10.17 -13.35
N ALA A 277 38.56 10.21 -13.78
CA ALA A 277 39.72 10.49 -12.95
C ALA A 277 40.17 11.96 -13.03
N TYR A 278 40.51 12.56 -11.89
CA TYR A 278 41.12 13.89 -11.78
C TYR A 278 42.63 13.87 -12.12
N ASP A 279 43.24 12.69 -12.12
CA ASP A 279 44.67 12.52 -12.36
C ASP A 279 45.04 12.85 -13.82
N PRO A 280 45.96 13.81 -14.05
CA PRO A 280 46.45 14.14 -15.40
C PRO A 280 47.09 12.95 -16.14
N GLU A 281 47.56 11.90 -15.46
CA GLU A 281 48.05 10.67 -16.10
C GLU A 281 46.90 9.82 -16.68
N ALA A 282 45.81 9.64 -15.92
CA ALA A 282 44.64 8.90 -16.38
C ALA A 282 43.93 9.58 -17.57
N LEU A 283 43.87 10.91 -17.58
CA LEU A 283 43.38 11.69 -18.73
C LEU A 283 44.33 11.59 -19.94
N ARG A 284 45.65 11.55 -19.71
CA ARG A 284 46.63 11.37 -20.80
C ARG A 284 46.60 9.97 -21.42
N GLU A 285 46.28 8.93 -20.65
CA GLU A 285 46.04 7.59 -21.21
C GLU A 285 44.75 7.52 -22.02
N GLN A 286 43.67 8.19 -21.59
CA GLN A 286 42.42 8.27 -22.36
C GLN A 286 42.58 9.09 -23.66
N ILE A 287 43.36 10.18 -23.62
CA ILE A 287 43.73 10.97 -24.80
C ILE A 287 44.65 10.17 -25.74
N LYS A 288 45.62 9.42 -25.22
CA LYS A 288 46.45 8.48 -26.03
C LYS A 288 45.65 7.29 -26.58
N ALA A 289 44.57 6.88 -25.91
CA ALA A 289 43.65 5.84 -26.36
C ALA A 289 42.55 6.35 -27.33
N GLY A 290 42.48 7.67 -27.57
CA GLY A 290 41.58 8.28 -28.56
C GLY A 290 40.14 8.51 -28.08
N VAL A 291 39.90 8.74 -26.78
CA VAL A 291 38.54 8.99 -26.27
C VAL A 291 38.14 10.46 -26.45
N VAL A 292 37.97 10.84 -27.71
CA VAL A 292 36.98 11.79 -28.25
C VAL A 292 36.66 11.23 -29.64
N GLY A 293 35.71 10.31 -29.70
CA GLY A 293 35.51 9.49 -30.90
C GLY A 293 34.05 9.12 -31.14
N PHE A 294 33.71 8.88 -32.40
CA PHE A 294 32.44 8.34 -32.82
C PHE A 294 32.21 6.95 -32.20
N VAL A 295 30.96 6.49 -32.19
CA VAL A 295 30.54 5.22 -31.56
C VAL A 295 31.40 4.02 -31.98
N GLU A 296 31.90 3.99 -33.22
CA GLU A 296 32.77 2.93 -33.75
C GLU A 296 34.15 2.88 -33.05
N GLN A 297 34.68 4.05 -32.68
CA GLN A 297 35.95 4.16 -31.96
C GLN A 297 35.78 3.69 -30.51
N THR A 298 34.64 4.02 -29.89
CA THR A 298 34.25 3.50 -28.58
C THR A 298 34.11 1.98 -28.60
N ILE A 299 33.39 1.41 -29.58
CA ILE A 299 33.26 -0.05 -29.76
C ILE A 299 34.63 -0.72 -29.91
N THR A 300 35.53 -0.13 -30.70
CA THR A 300 36.90 -0.64 -30.89
C THR A 300 37.68 -0.61 -29.58
N ALA A 301 37.54 0.45 -28.78
CA ALA A 301 38.20 0.59 -27.48
C ALA A 301 37.74 -0.45 -26.43
N LEU A 302 36.53 -1.01 -26.58
CA LEU A 302 36.05 -2.09 -25.72
C LEU A 302 36.91 -3.34 -25.83
N LYS A 303 37.55 -3.58 -27.00
CA LYS A 303 38.41 -4.75 -27.26
C LYS A 303 37.70 -6.07 -26.91
N ASN A 304 36.43 -6.20 -27.31
CA ASN A 304 35.55 -7.34 -27.01
C ASN A 304 35.31 -7.64 -25.53
N ARG A 305 35.66 -6.75 -24.60
CA ARG A 305 35.30 -6.89 -23.19
C ARG A 305 33.80 -6.66 -22.99
N THR A 306 33.20 -7.42 -22.09
CA THR A 306 31.78 -7.25 -21.74
C THR A 306 31.54 -5.88 -21.13
N ILE A 307 30.52 -5.17 -21.61
CA ILE A 307 30.09 -3.88 -21.07
C ILE A 307 28.57 -3.78 -21.01
N HIS A 308 28.04 -3.12 -19.99
CA HIS A 308 26.65 -2.70 -19.92
C HIS A 308 26.52 -1.29 -20.52
N ALA A 309 25.78 -1.15 -21.62
CA ALA A 309 25.46 0.14 -22.22
C ALA A 309 24.13 0.65 -21.66
N TYR A 310 24.18 1.70 -20.84
CA TYR A 310 22.99 2.39 -20.36
C TYR A 310 22.33 3.23 -21.45
N HIS A 311 21.01 3.45 -21.31
CA HIS A 311 20.15 4.29 -22.18
C HIS A 311 20.57 4.23 -23.65
N SER A 312 20.55 3.01 -24.21
CA SER A 312 21.11 2.70 -25.52
C SER A 312 20.29 3.29 -26.67
N GLU A 313 19.09 3.83 -26.42
CA GLU A 313 18.17 4.30 -27.44
C GLU A 313 18.55 5.63 -28.09
N SER A 314 18.97 6.67 -27.35
CA SER A 314 19.43 7.95 -27.97
C SER A 314 19.74 9.10 -27.02
N THR A 315 19.37 9.10 -25.74
CA THR A 315 19.54 10.31 -24.91
C THR A 315 20.99 10.70 -24.61
N GLY A 316 21.97 9.83 -24.94
CA GLY A 316 23.41 10.09 -24.85
C GLY A 316 24.08 10.55 -26.15
N GLY A 317 23.33 10.77 -27.24
CA GLY A 317 23.84 11.28 -28.52
C GLY A 317 23.55 10.40 -29.74
N PRO A 318 23.81 10.93 -30.95
CA PRO A 318 23.42 10.28 -32.19
C PRO A 318 24.21 8.97 -32.42
N TYR A 319 23.50 7.94 -32.92
CA TYR A 319 24.05 6.63 -33.31
C TYR A 319 24.54 5.70 -32.19
N VAL A 320 24.31 6.03 -30.91
CA VAL A 320 24.67 5.16 -29.77
C VAL A 320 23.97 3.79 -29.86
N PHE A 321 22.76 3.71 -30.41
CA PHE A 321 22.03 2.45 -30.60
C PHE A 321 22.79 1.39 -31.40
N ARG A 322 23.82 1.77 -32.16
CA ARG A 322 24.70 0.82 -32.88
C ARG A 322 25.41 -0.16 -31.92
N VAL A 323 25.57 0.19 -30.65
CA VAL A 323 26.16 -0.70 -29.63
C VAL A 323 25.28 -1.93 -29.34
N CYS A 324 23.97 -1.86 -29.57
CA CYS A 324 23.02 -2.96 -29.30
C CYS A 324 23.30 -4.21 -30.15
N GLY A 325 23.97 -4.08 -31.30
CA GLY A 325 24.36 -5.21 -32.15
C GLY A 325 25.67 -5.89 -31.73
N GLY A 326 26.38 -5.36 -30.72
CA GLY A 326 27.66 -5.89 -30.28
C GLY A 326 27.50 -7.18 -29.46
N PRO A 327 28.25 -8.27 -29.76
CA PRO A 327 28.12 -9.54 -29.04
C PRO A 327 28.61 -9.47 -27.58
N ASN A 328 29.35 -8.42 -27.23
CA ASN A 328 29.91 -8.15 -25.90
C ASN A 328 29.19 -7.00 -25.18
N VAL A 329 28.07 -6.51 -25.70
CA VAL A 329 27.30 -5.41 -25.11
C VAL A 329 26.00 -5.94 -24.52
N ILE A 330 25.71 -5.56 -23.28
CA ILE A 330 24.40 -5.76 -22.64
C ILE A 330 23.70 -4.41 -22.71
N PRO A 331 22.73 -4.18 -23.62
CA PRO A 331 22.05 -2.90 -23.73
C PRO A 331 20.88 -2.81 -22.74
N SER A 332 20.67 -1.63 -22.17
CA SER A 332 19.44 -1.28 -21.45
C SER A 332 18.85 0.04 -21.91
N LEU A 333 17.56 0.21 -21.64
CA LEU A 333 16.78 1.41 -21.93
C LEU A 333 16.36 2.05 -20.61
N THR A 334 16.18 3.37 -20.62
CA THR A 334 15.59 4.10 -19.50
C THR A 334 14.10 4.33 -19.71
N ASN A 335 13.35 4.52 -18.62
CA ASN A 335 11.88 4.57 -18.66
C ASN A 335 11.27 5.76 -19.43
N PRO A 336 11.84 6.98 -19.44
CA PRO A 336 11.17 8.16 -20.03
C PRO A 336 10.82 8.03 -21.52
N THR A 337 11.59 7.24 -22.28
CA THR A 337 11.38 7.03 -23.72
C THR A 337 10.40 5.88 -24.04
N ARG A 338 9.78 5.27 -23.01
CA ARG A 338 9.02 4.01 -23.15
C ARG A 338 7.52 4.14 -22.80
N PRO A 339 6.60 3.85 -23.74
CA PRO A 339 6.81 3.82 -25.20
C PRO A 339 6.96 5.24 -25.78
N TYR A 340 7.28 5.34 -27.06
CA TYR A 340 7.15 6.59 -27.80
C TYR A 340 5.69 7.06 -27.82
N THR A 341 5.44 8.29 -27.37
CA THR A 341 4.12 8.93 -27.32
C THR A 341 4.14 10.29 -28.00
N ALA A 342 2.97 10.90 -28.17
CA ALA A 342 2.82 12.21 -28.81
C ALA A 342 3.68 13.32 -28.15
N ASN A 343 3.96 13.20 -26.85
CA ASN A 343 4.69 14.22 -26.09
C ASN A 343 6.17 13.89 -25.89
N THR A 344 6.62 12.70 -26.28
CA THR A 344 7.96 12.20 -25.92
C THR A 344 9.07 13.12 -26.44
N LEU A 345 8.99 13.60 -27.68
CA LEU A 345 10.03 14.49 -28.24
C LEU A 345 10.09 15.83 -27.54
N GLU A 346 8.96 16.51 -27.41
CA GLU A 346 8.88 17.86 -26.84
C GLU A 346 9.34 17.85 -25.38
N GLU A 347 8.88 16.86 -24.59
CA GLU A 347 9.29 16.68 -23.20
C GLU A 347 10.80 16.47 -23.08
N HIS A 348 11.39 15.62 -23.94
CA HIS A 348 12.80 15.26 -23.84
C HIS A 348 13.74 16.36 -24.33
N VAL A 349 13.36 17.12 -25.37
CA VAL A 349 14.12 18.31 -25.80
C VAL A 349 14.16 19.32 -24.67
N ASP A 350 13.01 19.61 -24.06
CA ASP A 350 12.91 20.58 -22.97
C ASP A 350 13.67 20.12 -21.72
N MET A 351 13.55 18.84 -21.36
CA MET A 351 14.30 18.23 -20.26
C MET A 351 15.81 18.36 -20.49
N LEU A 352 16.30 18.02 -21.67
CA LEU A 352 17.73 18.07 -21.99
C LEU A 352 18.26 19.51 -21.95
N MET A 353 17.52 20.46 -22.53
CA MET A 353 17.86 21.88 -22.50
C MET A 353 18.01 22.39 -21.06
N VAL A 354 17.08 22.02 -20.17
CA VAL A 354 17.12 22.42 -18.76
C VAL A 354 18.27 21.74 -18.01
N CYS A 355 18.43 20.43 -18.16
CA CYS A 355 19.47 19.66 -17.47
C CYS A 355 20.89 20.10 -17.85
N HIS A 356 21.09 20.57 -19.09
CA HIS A 356 22.38 21.03 -19.59
C HIS A 356 22.57 22.55 -19.56
N TYR A 357 21.62 23.30 -18.98
CA TYR A 357 21.67 24.78 -18.91
C TYR A 357 21.82 25.46 -20.27
N LEU A 358 21.12 24.95 -21.28
CA LEU A 358 21.18 25.43 -22.67
C LEU A 358 20.19 26.57 -22.91
N ASP A 359 20.50 27.46 -23.85
CA ASP A 359 19.67 28.62 -24.21
C ASP A 359 18.96 28.43 -25.56
N ARG A 360 17.64 28.58 -25.57
CA ARG A 360 16.82 28.54 -26.81
C ARG A 360 17.10 29.68 -27.77
N ASN A 361 17.86 30.70 -27.38
CA ASN A 361 18.27 31.78 -28.25
C ASN A 361 19.62 31.51 -28.94
N ILE A 362 20.32 30.42 -28.58
CA ILE A 362 21.59 30.00 -29.15
C ILE A 362 21.32 28.85 -30.13
N LEU A 363 21.68 29.02 -31.40
CA LEU A 363 21.40 28.02 -32.45
C LEU A 363 22.16 26.72 -32.22
N GLU A 364 23.38 26.81 -31.71
CA GLU A 364 24.23 25.67 -31.39
C GLU A 364 23.66 24.81 -30.26
N ASP A 365 23.01 25.44 -29.28
CA ASP A 365 22.37 24.79 -28.14
C ASP A 365 21.13 24.00 -28.58
N ILE A 366 20.31 24.59 -29.46
CA ILE A 366 19.18 23.87 -30.08
C ILE A 366 19.70 22.71 -30.93
N ALA A 367 20.71 22.95 -31.76
CA ALA A 367 21.28 21.90 -32.62
C ALA A 367 21.87 20.75 -31.81
N PHE A 368 22.48 21.04 -30.66
CA PHE A 368 22.92 20.02 -29.71
C PHE A 368 21.72 19.21 -29.19
N ALA A 369 20.67 19.85 -28.69
CA ALA A 369 19.49 19.17 -28.16
C ALA A 369 18.77 18.31 -29.22
N GLU A 370 18.51 18.86 -30.41
CA GLU A 370 17.85 18.16 -31.51
C GLU A 370 18.69 16.99 -32.06
N SER A 371 20.03 17.06 -31.96
CA SER A 371 20.89 15.94 -32.36
C SER A 371 20.90 14.77 -31.37
N HIS A 372 20.45 14.98 -30.13
CA HIS A 372 20.40 13.96 -29.07
C HIS A 372 18.98 13.39 -28.88
N ILE A 373 17.93 14.14 -29.22
CA ILE A 373 16.53 13.69 -29.13
C ILE A 373 15.97 13.46 -30.53
N ILE A 374 15.96 12.18 -30.95
CA ILE A 374 15.59 11.78 -32.32
C ILE A 374 14.38 10.83 -32.26
N ALA A 375 13.43 11.04 -33.18
CA ALA A 375 12.20 10.25 -33.33
C ALA A 375 12.42 8.88 -34.00
#